data_AF-N1S3S3-F1
#
_entry.id   AF-N1S3S3-F1
#
_cell.length_a   1.000
_cell.length_b   1.000
_cell.length_c   1.000
_cell.angle_alpha   90.00
_cell.angle_beta   90.00
_cell.angle_gamma   90.00
#
_symmetry.space_group_name_H-M   'P 1'
#
loop_
_entity.id
_entity.type
_entity.pdbx_description
1 polymer ?
#
loop_
_entity_poly.entity_id
_entity_poly.type
_entity_poly.pdbx_seq_one_letter_code
_entity_poly.pdbx_strand_id
1 'polypeptide(L)' 'MANKLLGDRDAPPVGKRWASNFVKRQPELKTRRFRRYDYKRAKCEDPKVIRGWFRLVQT' A
#
# COMPACT_ATOMS: atom_id res chain seq x y z
N MET A 1 -6.28 -2.36 -9.14
CA MET A 1 -6.82 -1.06 -8.69
C MET A 1 -6.76 -0.02 -9.80
N ALA A 2 -5.59 0.47 -10.22
CA ALA A 2 -5.48 1.48 -11.28
C ALA A 2 -6.15 1.08 -12.62
N ASN A 3 -5.93 -0.15 -13.10
CA ASN A 3 -6.60 -0.65 -14.31
C ASN A 3 -8.12 -0.74 -14.19
N LYS A 4 -8.65 -0.98 -12.97
CA LYS A 4 -10.10 -1.03 -12.74
C LYS A 4 -10.70 0.37 -12.92
N LEU A 5 -10.09 1.38 -12.30
CA LEU A 5 -10.50 2.78 -12.43
C LEU A 5 -10.39 3.31 -13.86
N LEU A 6 -9.43 2.82 -14.65
CA LEU A 6 -9.29 3.20 -16.05
C LEU A 6 -10.32 2.49 -16.93
N GLY A 7 -10.64 1.23 -16.63
CA GLY A 7 -11.75 0.52 -17.28
C GLY A 7 -13.09 1.21 -17.07
N ASP A 8 -13.35 1.71 -15.86
CA ASP A 8 -14.57 2.48 -15.56
C ASP A 8 -14.64 3.84 -16.30
N ARG A 9 -13.53 4.30 -16.90
CA ARG A 9 -13.40 5.58 -17.61
C ARG A 9 -13.14 5.41 -19.12
N ASP A 10 -13.27 4.20 -19.64
CA ASP A 10 -12.92 3.83 -21.03
C ASP A 10 -11.50 4.27 -21.44
N ALA A 11 -10.56 4.23 -20.49
CA ALA A 11 -9.18 4.64 -20.69
C ALA A 11 -8.25 3.42 -20.89
N PRO A 12 -7.15 3.58 -21.64
CA PRO A 12 -6.16 2.51 -21.84
C PRO A 12 -5.55 2.04 -20.52
N PRO A 13 -5.21 0.74 -20.38
CA PRO A 13 -4.64 0.19 -19.15
C PRO A 13 -3.22 0.73 -18.89
N VAL A 14 -2.80 0.69 -17.61
CA VAL A 14 -1.45 1.11 -17.25
C VAL A 14 -0.38 0.13 -17.75
N GLY A 15 0.78 0.65 -18.12
CA GLY A 15 1.92 -0.18 -18.53
C GLY A 15 2.48 -1.04 -17.39
N LYS A 16 3.19 -2.12 -17.75
CA LYS A 16 3.76 -3.13 -16.82
C LYS A 16 4.58 -2.55 -15.66
N ARG A 17 5.27 -1.41 -15.87
CA ARG A 17 6.14 -0.74 -14.88
C ARG A 17 5.49 0.49 -14.23
N TRP A 18 4.20 0.71 -14.40
CA TRP A 18 3.53 1.92 -13.94
C TRP A 18 3.68 2.15 -12.43
N ALA A 19 3.48 1.13 -11.60
CA ALA A 19 3.57 1.26 -10.15
C ALA A 19 4.98 1.70 -9.69
N SER A 20 6.03 1.07 -10.22
CA SER A 20 7.41 1.42 -9.85
C SER A 20 7.82 2.79 -10.35
N ASN A 21 7.38 3.17 -11.56
CA ASN A 21 7.63 4.51 -12.11
C ASN A 21 6.87 5.60 -11.32
N PHE A 22 5.63 5.33 -10.90
CA PHE A 22 4.84 6.25 -10.06
C PHE A 22 5.55 6.56 -8.74
N VAL A 23 5.99 5.52 -8.02
CA VAL A 23 6.73 5.69 -6.76
C VAL A 23 8.06 6.42 -6.97
N LYS A 24 8.76 6.17 -8.08
CA LYS A 24 10.01 6.89 -8.41
C LYS A 24 9.79 8.38 -8.66
N ARG A 25 8.65 8.76 -9.26
CA ARG A 25 8.32 10.16 -9.56
C ARG A 25 7.89 10.95 -8.33
N GLN A 26 7.34 10.28 -7.32
CA GLN A 26 6.82 10.93 -6.12
C GLN A 26 7.75 10.72 -4.90
N PRO A 27 8.71 11.63 -4.65
CA PRO A 27 9.66 11.49 -3.55
C PRO A 27 8.99 11.50 -2.17
N GLU A 28 7.82 12.11 -2.03
CA GLU A 28 7.00 12.11 -0.81
C GLU A 28 6.51 10.70 -0.44
N LEU A 29 6.22 9.87 -1.46
CA LEU A 29 5.82 8.48 -1.27
C LEU A 29 7.00 7.56 -0.99
N LYS A 30 8.23 8.09 -1.02
CA LYS A 30 9.43 7.33 -0.67
C LYS A 30 9.47 7.11 0.83
N THR A 31 8.67 6.16 1.29
CA THR A 31 8.70 5.71 2.68
C THR A 31 10.09 5.13 2.96
N ARG A 32 10.74 5.57 4.03
CA ARG A 32 12.00 4.96 4.51
C ARG A 32 11.68 3.53 4.96
N ARG A 33 11.82 2.57 4.04
CA ARG A 33 11.55 1.13 4.23
C ARG A 33 12.37 0.50 5.36
N PHE A 34 13.47 1.15 5.74
CA PHE A 34 14.39 0.71 6.79
C PHE A 34 14.44 1.68 7.99
N ARG A 35 13.33 2.37 8.32
CA ARG A 35 13.26 2.93 9.67
C ARG A 35 13.24 1.76 10.63
N ARG A 36 14.19 1.75 11.57
CA ARG A 36 14.23 0.76 12.65
C ARG A 36 12.86 0.80 13.31
N TYR A 37 12.13 -0.30 13.19
CA TYR A 37 10.84 -0.41 13.83
C TYR A 37 11.07 -0.35 15.34
N ASP A 38 10.27 0.42 16.06
CA ASP A 38 10.41 0.46 17.51
C ASP A 38 10.03 -0.91 18.07
N TYR A 39 11.01 -1.63 18.58
CA TYR A 39 10.83 -2.97 19.11
C TYR A 39 9.82 -2.99 20.28
N LYS A 40 9.69 -1.88 21.01
CA LYS A 40 8.64 -1.74 22.04
C LYS A 40 7.25 -1.72 21.41
N ARG A 41 7.07 -1.04 20.27
CA ARG A 41 5.80 -1.03 19.52
C ARG A 41 5.48 -2.41 18.96
N ALA A 42 6.46 -3.11 18.39
CA ALA A 42 6.26 -4.48 17.90
C ALA A 42 5.79 -5.44 19.00
N LYS A 43 6.28 -5.28 20.23
CA LYS A 43 5.84 -6.10 21.37
C LYS A 43 4.41 -5.78 21.83
N CYS A 44 3.92 -4.58 21.59
CA CYS A 44 2.56 -4.16 21.96
C CYS A 44 1.52 -4.48 20.87
N GLU A 45 1.94 -4.95 19.70
CA GLU A 45 1.03 -5.34 18.63
C GLU A 45 0.48 -6.74 18.87
N ASP A 46 -0.82 -6.85 19.13
CA ASP A 46 -1.51 -8.12 19.17
C ASP A 46 -1.91 -8.55 17.74
N PRO A 47 -1.35 -9.64 17.20
CA PRO A 47 -1.68 -10.13 15.87
C PRO A 47 -3.18 -10.43 15.70
N LYS A 48 -3.91 -10.77 16.77
CA LYS A 48 -5.35 -11.03 16.71
C LYS A 48 -6.13 -9.73 16.46
N VAL A 49 -5.78 -8.66 17.17
CA VAL A 49 -6.41 -7.34 17.00
C VAL A 49 -6.14 -6.78 15.61
N ILE A 50 -4.90 -6.88 15.13
CA ILE A 50 -4.50 -6.42 13.79
C ILE A 50 -5.26 -7.19 12.70
N ARG A 51 -5.30 -8.53 12.80
CA ARG A 51 -6.06 -9.36 11.83
C ARG A 51 -7.55 -9.08 11.87
N GLY A 52 -8.12 -8.82 13.05
CA GLY A 52 -9.52 -8.42 13.21
C GLY A 52 -9.84 -7.12 12.47
N TRP A 53 -8.98 -6.12 12.60
CA TRP A 53 -9.09 -4.85 11.87
C TRP A 53 -9.06 -5.03 10.35
N PHE A 54 -8.12 -5.82 9.82
CA PHE A 54 -8.06 -6.08 8.38
C PHE A 54 -9.28 -6.83 7.86
N ARG A 55 -9.80 -7.79 8.63
CA ARG A 55 -11.03 -8.52 8.26
C ARG A 55 -12.24 -7.59 8.21
N LEU A 56 -12.30 -6.56 9.06
CA LEU A 56 -13.38 -5.58 9.08
C LEU A 56 -13.33 -4.62 7.88
N VAL A 57 -12.12 -4.27 7.43
CA VAL A 57 -11.92 -3.37 6.26
C VAL A 57 -12.07 -4.10 4.93
N GLN A 58 -12.03 -5.43 4.92
CA GLN A 58 -12.23 -6.24 3.73
C GLN A 58 -13.72 -6.19 3.31
N THR A 59 -14.03 -5.16 2.53
CA THR A 59 -15.31 -4.93 1.82
C THR A 59 -15.30 -5.62 0.46
#